data_AF-A0A7T8KGF3-F1
#
_entry.id   AF-A0A7T8KGF3-F1
#
_cell.length_a   1.000
_cell.length_b   1.000
_cell.length_c   1.000
_cell.angle_alpha   90.00
_cell.angle_beta   90.00
_cell.angle_gamma   90.00
#
_symmetry.space_group_name_H-M   'P 1'
#
loop_
_entity.id
_entity.type
_entity.pdbx_description
1 polymer ?
#
loop_
_entity_poly.entity_id
_entity_poly.type
_entity_poly.pdbx_seq_one_letter_code
_entity_poly.pdbx_strand_id
1 'polypeptide(L)'
;CRAIGIPCRSVTKYESAHDTNENLTVEKYFDEEGNELGPRASSGYGSDSVWNFHVWNDVWMSRPTYRMAMGAGKPSMRRLRKNRG
;
A
#
# COMPACT_ATOMS: atom_id res chain seq x y z
N CYS A 1 -11.12 -1.82 15.31
CA CYS A 1 -12.30 -1.68 14.43
C CYS A 1 -13.49 -2.49 14.93
N ARG A 2 -13.39 -3.82 15.09
CA ARG A 2 -14.51 -4.65 15.61
C ARG A 2 -15.03 -4.21 16.98
N ALA A 3 -14.14 -3.87 17.91
CA ALA A 3 -14.52 -3.41 19.25
C ALA A 3 -15.40 -2.14 19.26
N ILE A 4 -15.36 -1.33 18.20
CA ILE A 4 -16.17 -0.12 18.04
C ILE A 4 -17.29 -0.28 17.01
N GLY A 5 -17.70 -1.53 16.72
CA GLY A 5 -18.82 -1.83 15.84
C GLY A 5 -18.57 -1.66 14.34
N ILE A 6 -17.35 -1.36 13.91
CA ILE A 6 -17.05 -1.18 12.48
C ILE A 6 -16.64 -2.52 11.87
N PRO A 7 -17.37 -3.05 10.86
CA PRO A 7 -17.01 -4.29 10.20
C PRO A 7 -15.64 -4.17 9.55
N CYS A 8 -14.78 -5.15 9.83
CA CYS A 8 -13.44 -5.20 9.26
C CYS A 8 -12.90 -6.62 9.12
N ARG A 9 -11.98 -6.79 8.17
CA ARG A 9 -11.20 -8.02 7.97
C ARG A 9 -9.74 -7.68 7.70
N SER A 10 -8.85 -8.59 8.08
CA SER A 10 -7.44 -8.50 7.72
C SER A 10 -7.23 -9.06 6.32
N VAL A 11 -6.25 -8.52 5.60
CA VAL A 11 -5.89 -8.90 4.25
C VAL A 11 -4.38 -9.03 4.18
N THR A 12 -3.91 -10.16 3.67
CA THR A 12 -2.49 -10.42 3.40
C THR A 12 -2.24 -10.27 1.91
N LYS A 13 -1.23 -9.48 1.54
CA LYS A 13 -0.64 -9.45 0.21
C LYS A 13 0.74 -10.10 0.27
N TYR A 14 0.93 -11.14 -0.52
CA TYR A 14 2.25 -11.69 -0.80
C TYR A 14 2.95 -10.82 -1.84
N GLU A 15 4.28 -10.74 -1.77
CA GLU A 15 5.10 -9.90 -2.67
C GLU A 15 4.62 -8.44 -2.70
N SER A 16 4.63 -7.79 -1.53
CA SER A 16 4.16 -6.42 -1.41
C SER A 16 5.24 -5.41 -1.78
N ALA A 17 5.10 -4.81 -2.97
CA ALA A 17 5.84 -3.62 -3.37
C ALA A 17 5.60 -2.44 -2.38
N HIS A 18 6.71 -1.85 -1.95
CA HIS A 18 6.78 -0.59 -1.21
C HIS A 18 7.62 0.39 -2.05
N ASP A 19 6.91 1.23 -2.80
CA ASP A 19 7.45 2.31 -3.63
C ASP A 19 7.73 3.53 -2.74
N THR A 20 8.94 4.07 -2.83
CA THR A 20 9.44 5.19 -2.03
C THR A 20 9.61 6.49 -2.82
N ASN A 21 9.45 6.47 -4.14
CA ASN A 21 9.65 7.63 -5.03
C ASN A 21 8.41 7.99 -5.86
N GLU A 22 7.27 7.31 -5.63
CA GLU A 22 5.94 7.58 -6.19
C GLU A 22 5.85 7.39 -7.72
N ASN A 23 6.76 6.63 -8.32
CA ASN A 23 6.79 6.40 -9.76
C ASN A 23 6.01 5.15 -10.21
N LEU A 24 5.42 4.39 -9.26
CA LEU A 24 4.71 3.12 -9.48
C LEU A 24 5.58 1.97 -10.00
N THR A 25 6.90 2.09 -9.94
CA THR A 25 7.87 1.03 -10.20
C THR A 25 8.60 0.65 -8.90
N VAL A 26 9.20 -0.53 -8.88
CA VAL A 26 10.11 -0.95 -7.80
C VAL A 26 11.39 -1.40 -8.46
N GLU A 27 12.48 -0.73 -8.11
CA GLU A 27 13.77 -0.92 -8.79
C GLU A 27 14.80 -1.55 -7.85
N LYS A 28 15.56 -2.49 -8.39
CA LYS A 28 16.71 -3.11 -7.73
C LYS A 28 17.95 -2.86 -8.57
N TYR A 29 19.03 -2.48 -7.89
CA TYR A 29 20.30 -2.14 -8.52
C TYR A 29 21.33 -3.22 -8.17
N PHE A 30 22.16 -3.60 -9.14
CA PHE A 30 23.18 -4.63 -8.99
C PHE A 30 24.52 -4.10 -9.50
N ASP A 31 25.62 -4.52 -8.89
CA ASP A 31 26.96 -4.25 -9.41
C ASP A 31 27.32 -5.19 -10.59
N GLU A 32 28.49 -4.97 -11.19
CA GLU A 32 28.99 -5.78 -12.31
C GLU A 32 29.24 -7.25 -11.92
N GLU A 33 29.39 -7.54 -10.63
CA GLU A 33 29.60 -8.87 -10.07
C GLU A 33 28.27 -9.58 -9.74
N GLY A 34 27.14 -8.87 -9.87
CA GLY A 34 25.80 -9.38 -9.60
C GLY A 34 25.35 -9.25 -8.14
N ASN A 35 26.07 -8.53 -7.29
CA ASN A 35 25.64 -8.26 -5.92
C ASN A 35 24.60 -7.13 -5.90
N GLU A 36 23.53 -7.30 -5.12
CA GLU A 36 22.50 -6.27 -4.95
C GLU A 36 23.09 -5.05 -4.22
N LEU A 37 23.06 -3.90 -4.87
CA LEU A 37 23.41 -2.61 -4.30
C LEU A 37 22.29 -2.24 -3.32
N GLY A 38 22.53 -2.52 -2.04
CA GLY A 38 21.54 -2.28 -1.00
C GLY A 38 21.15 -0.80 -0.88
N PRO A 39 20.05 -0.49 -0.15
CA PRO A 39 19.48 0.86 0.02
C PRO A 39 20.44 1.94 0.56
N ARG A 40 21.65 1.57 0.98
CA ARG A 40 22.70 2.46 1.52
C ARG A 40 23.85 2.71 0.54
N ALA A 41 23.94 1.94 -0.55
CA ALA A 41 25.07 2.00 -1.48
C ALA A 41 24.94 3.16 -2.47
N SER A 42 23.73 3.69 -2.69
CA SER A 42 23.54 4.87 -3.51
C SER A 42 22.70 5.89 -2.73
N SER A 43 23.26 7.07 -2.52
CA SER A 43 22.58 8.22 -1.92
C SER A 43 21.56 8.80 -2.92
N GLY A 44 20.50 8.03 -3.19
CA GLY A 44 19.43 8.41 -4.12
C GLY A 44 18.64 7.27 -4.77
N TYR A 45 19.12 6.02 -4.74
CA TYR A 45 18.46 4.88 -5.40
C TYR A 45 18.38 3.65 -4.48
N GLY A 46 17.30 2.87 -4.62
CA GLY A 46 17.16 1.55 -3.98
C GLY A 46 16.49 1.52 -2.60
N SER A 47 15.72 2.55 -2.20
CA SER A 47 14.87 2.49 -1.00
C SER A 47 13.59 1.67 -1.20
N ASP A 48 13.26 1.32 -2.45
CA ASP A 48 12.14 0.45 -2.75
C ASP A 48 12.38 -0.96 -2.23
N SER A 49 11.31 -1.63 -1.83
CA SER A 49 11.40 -3.00 -1.34
C SER A 49 10.19 -3.82 -1.71
N VAL A 50 10.40 -5.14 -1.80
CA VAL A 50 9.31 -6.12 -1.93
C VAL A 50 9.29 -6.95 -0.66
N TRP A 51 8.19 -6.87 0.08
CA TRP A 51 8.02 -7.64 1.33
C TRP A 51 7.40 -8.99 1.02
N ASN A 52 7.90 -10.06 1.64
CA ASN A 52 7.35 -11.42 1.50
C ASN A 52 5.85 -11.45 1.81
N PHE A 53 5.44 -10.72 2.84
CA PHE A 53 4.04 -10.47 3.15
C PHE A 53 3.85 -9.05 3.70
N HIS A 54 2.72 -8.44 3.37
CA HIS A 54 2.24 -7.22 4.00
C HIS A 54 0.77 -7.39 4.38
N VAL A 55 0.41 -6.95 5.58
CA VAL A 55 -0.93 -7.13 6.13
C VAL A 55 -1.55 -5.79 6.44
N TRP A 56 -2.77 -5.56 5.97
CA TRP A 56 -3.58 -4.40 6.31
C TRP A 56 -5.00 -4.81 6.68
N ASN A 57 -5.82 -3.85 7.09
CA ASN A 57 -7.24 -4.09 7.35
C ASN A 57 -8.13 -3.35 6.35
N ASP A 58 -9.10 -4.09 5.82
CA ASP A 58 -10.26 -3.53 5.14
C ASP A 58 -11.30 -3.14 6.18
N VAL A 59 -11.81 -1.94 6.08
CA VAL A 59 -12.87 -1.43 6.96
C VAL A 59 -14.07 -1.03 6.10
N TRP A 60 -15.26 -1.36 6.56
CA TRP A 60 -16.51 -1.11 5.85
C TRP A 60 -17.23 0.11 6.40
N MET A 61 -17.36 1.16 5.59
CA MET A 61 -18.13 2.37 5.92
C MET A 61 -18.58 3.12 4.66
N SER A 62 -19.54 4.03 4.80
CA SER A 62 -19.89 4.99 3.75
C SER A 62 -18.82 6.09 3.67
N ARG A 63 -18.57 6.62 2.46
CA ARG A 63 -17.70 7.80 2.23
C ARG A 63 -18.51 8.94 1.58
N PRO A 64 -19.23 9.76 2.38
CA PRO A 64 -20.07 10.83 1.86
C PRO A 64 -19.29 11.87 1.04
N THR A 65 -18.06 12.22 1.45
CA THR A 65 -17.21 13.22 0.79
C THR A 65 -16.75 12.79 -0.60
N TYR A 66 -16.50 11.50 -0.81
CA TYR A 66 -16.07 10.96 -2.10
C TYR A 66 -17.18 11.03 -3.17
N ARG A 67 -18.45 10.99 -2.74
CA ARG A 67 -19.62 11.08 -3.63
C ARG A 67 -19.79 12.46 -4.26
N MET A 68 -19.33 13.52 -3.58
CA MET A 68 -19.39 14.89 -4.12
C MET A 68 -18.36 15.11 -5.23
N ALA A 69 -17.22 14.41 -5.19
CA ALA A 69 -16.15 14.54 -6.19
C ALA A 69 -16.35 13.71 -7.47
N MET A 70 -17.24 12.71 -7.46
CA MET A 70 -17.41 11.73 -8.54
C MET A 70 -18.73 11.82 -9.31
N GLY A 71 -19.56 12.84 -9.04
CA GLY A 71 -20.90 12.94 -9.62
C GLY A 71 -21.89 11.96 -8.97
N ALA A 72 -23.13 12.40 -8.79
CA ALA A 72 -24.12 11.78 -7.92
C ALA A 72 -24.50 10.33 -8.30
N GLY A 73 -23.99 9.33 -7.58
CA GLY A 73 -24.46 7.94 -7.60
C GLY A 73 -24.78 7.44 -6.18
N LYS A 74 -25.82 6.60 -6.01
CA LYS A 74 -26.41 6.07 -4.73
C LYS A 74 -25.38 5.76 -3.61
N PRO A 75 -25.75 5.80 -2.31
CA PRO A 75 -24.82 5.51 -1.22
C PRO A 75 -24.22 4.11 -1.40
N SER A 76 -22.97 4.07 -1.83
CA SER A 76 -22.21 2.85 -2.02
C SER A 76 -21.31 2.71 -0.79
N MET A 77 -21.55 1.68 0.02
CA MET A 77 -20.56 1.26 1.01
C MET A 77 -19.29 0.87 0.27
N ARG A 78 -18.14 1.41 0.69
CA ARG A 78 -16.87 1.13 0.03
C ARG A 78 -15.83 0.71 1.05
N ARG A 79 -15.00 -0.24 0.62
CA ARG A 79 -13.83 -0.77 1.33
C ARG A 79 -12.80 0.35 1.51
N LEU A 80 -12.50 0.69 2.76
CA LEU A 80 -11.38 1.57 3.10
C LEU A 80 -10.18 0.73 3.54
N ARG A 81 -9.04 0.93 2.88
CA ARG A 81 -7.76 0.28 3.17
C ARG A 81 -7.00 1.15 4.17
N LYS A 82 -6.73 0.64 5.36
CA LYS A 82 -5.82 1.30 6.32
C LYS A 82 -4.51 0.52 6.38
N ASN A 83 -3.48 1.03 5.68
CA ASN A 83 -2.11 0.53 5.84
C ASN A 83 -1.55 1.06 7.18
N ARG A 84 -0.91 0.21 7.96
CA ARG A 84 0.02 0.65 9.00
C ARG A 84 1.40 0.66 8.35
N GLY A 85 2.07 1.81 8.45
CA GLY A 85 3.47 1.98 7.99
C GLY A 85 4.39 1.03 8.73
#